data_AF-A0A2E1WG93-F1
#
_entry.id   AF-A0A2E1WG93-F1
#
_cell.length_a   1.000
_cell.length_b   1.000
_cell.length_c   1.000
_cell.angle_alpha   90.00
_cell.angle_beta   90.00
_cell.angle_gamma   90.00
#
_symmetry.space_group_name_H-M   'P 1'
#
loop_
_entity.id
_entity.type
_entity.pdbx_description
1 polymer ?
#
loop_
_entity_poly.entity_id
_entity_poly.type
_entity_poly.pdbx_seq_one_letter_code
_entity_poly.pdbx_strand_id
1 'polypeptide(L)'
;MVKFFIIAAMVILMPLFAQMVDKPTNPCNSKIIKKARSTGFRSLKFDEKIQYYLDLKKCENKNLVKMIKKEVNTNQLKSDADNSKLFFGKTSSCAYCVIALLVYLAFA
;
A
#
# COMPACT_ATOMS: atom_id res chain seq x y z
N MET A 1 -4.61 37.13 -20.29
CA MET A 1 -3.16 36.92 -20.05
C MET A 1 -2.88 35.82 -19.04
N VAL A 2 -3.53 35.80 -17.87
CA VAL A 2 -3.36 34.76 -16.83
C VAL A 2 -3.60 33.32 -17.34
N LYS A 3 -4.61 33.11 -18.21
CA LYS A 3 -4.90 31.79 -18.81
C LYS A 3 -3.74 31.23 -19.63
N PHE A 4 -3.00 32.06 -20.37
CA PHE A 4 -1.85 31.61 -21.16
C PHE A 4 -0.66 31.23 -20.26
N PHE A 5 -0.45 31.95 -19.16
CA PHE A 5 0.58 31.60 -18.17
C PHE A 5 0.29 30.26 -17.48
N ILE A 6 -0.98 29.98 -17.14
CA ILE A 6 -1.37 28.71 -16.51
C ILE A 6 -1.19 27.53 -17.49
N ILE A 7 -1.57 27.72 -18.75
CA ILE A 7 -1.42 26.68 -19.79
C ILE A 7 0.07 26.40 -20.06
N ALA A 8 0.90 27.45 -20.16
CA ALA A 8 2.35 27.29 -20.34
C ALA A 8 3.01 26.57 -19.15
N ALA A 9 2.62 26.89 -17.91
CA ALA A 9 3.14 26.23 -16.71
C ALA A 9 2.80 24.73 -16.68
N MET A 10 1.60 24.32 -17.12
CA MET A 10 1.16 22.92 -17.17
C MET A 10 1.91 22.11 -18.24
N VAL A 11 2.18 22.70 -19.41
CA VAL A 11 2.89 22.04 -20.52
C VAL A 11 4.37 21.82 -20.20
N ILE A 12 4.99 22.71 -19.40
CA ILE A 12 6.40 22.61 -19.00
C ILE A 12 6.60 21.66 -17.82
N LEU A 13 5.59 21.48 -16.94
CA LEU A 13 5.68 20.60 -15.78
C LEU A 13 5.51 19.10 -16.12
N MET A 14 4.77 18.77 -17.18
CA MET A 14 4.54 17.38 -17.63
C MET A 14 5.80 16.59 -18.04
N PRO A 15 6.77 17.15 -18.81
CA PRO A 15 7.94 16.38 -19.23
C PRO A 15 8.95 16.09 -18.11
N LEU A 16 8.92 16.83 -17.00
CA LEU A 16 9.83 16.61 -15.85
C LEU A 16 9.56 15.30 -15.11
N PHE A 17 8.34 14.76 -15.17
CA PHE A 17 8.01 13.45 -14.59
C PHE A 17 8.46 12.26 -15.45
N ALA A 18 8.90 12.49 -16.71
CA ALA A 18 9.26 11.40 -17.62
C ALA A 18 10.70 10.89 -17.44
N GLN A 19 11.59 11.66 -16.80
CA GLN A 19 13.04 11.38 -16.78
C GLN A 19 13.56 10.96 -15.40
N MET A 20 12.95 9.99 -14.73
CA MET A 20 13.65 9.18 -13.72
C MET A 20 13.07 7.76 -13.68
N VAL A 21 13.34 6.98 -14.73
CA VAL A 21 13.13 5.54 -14.67
C VAL A 21 14.46 4.89 -15.02
N ASP A 22 15.37 4.85 -14.04
CA ASP A 22 16.50 3.93 -14.07
C ASP A 22 15.95 2.54 -14.33
N LYS A 23 16.27 1.98 -15.50
CA LYS A 23 15.78 0.68 -15.95
C LYS A 23 16.38 -0.39 -15.04
N PRO A 24 15.61 -1.08 -14.17
CA PRO A 24 16.20 -2.12 -13.35
C PRO A 24 16.63 -3.27 -14.25
N THR A 25 17.86 -3.77 -14.03
CA THR A 25 18.48 -4.91 -14.74
C THR A 25 17.64 -6.20 -14.65
N ASN A 26 16.67 -6.25 -13.73
CA ASN A 26 15.59 -7.25 -13.71
C ASN A 26 14.33 -6.64 -13.06
N PRO A 27 13.20 -6.49 -13.80
CA PRO A 27 11.98 -5.90 -13.25
C PRO A 27 11.39 -6.69 -12.07
N CYS A 28 11.69 -7.99 -11.95
CA CYS A 28 11.23 -8.84 -10.83
C CYS A 28 12.07 -8.73 -9.56
N ASN A 29 13.19 -8.01 -9.63
CA ASN A 29 14.13 -7.85 -8.52
C ASN A 29 14.47 -6.38 -8.25
N SER A 30 13.55 -5.47 -8.60
CA SER A 30 13.70 -4.05 -8.35
C SER A 30 13.78 -3.74 -6.84
N LYS A 31 14.37 -2.59 -6.50
CA LYS A 31 14.50 -2.14 -5.11
C LYS A 31 13.14 -2.08 -4.41
N ILE A 32 12.08 -1.74 -5.13
CA ILE A 32 10.72 -1.63 -4.63
C ILE A 32 10.11 -3.00 -4.37
N ILE A 33 10.30 -3.97 -5.26
CA ILE A 33 9.85 -5.35 -5.01
C ILE A 33 10.59 -5.93 -3.79
N LYS A 34 11.90 -5.71 -3.65
CA LYS A 34 12.66 -6.16 -2.49
C LYS A 34 12.14 -5.55 -1.19
N LYS A 35 11.87 -4.24 -1.20
CA LYS A 35 11.27 -3.53 -0.07
C LYS A 35 9.88 -4.10 0.27
N ALA A 36 9.03 -4.30 -0.73
CA ALA A 36 7.71 -4.91 -0.52
C ALA A 36 7.79 -6.29 0.12
N ARG A 37 8.78 -7.11 -0.26
CA ARG A 37 8.99 -8.44 0.33
C ARG A 37 9.44 -8.37 1.79
N SER A 38 10.30 -7.43 2.16
CA SER A 38 10.81 -7.33 3.53
C SER A 38 9.83 -6.66 4.49
N THR A 39 9.18 -5.56 4.08
CA THR A 39 8.34 -4.74 4.96
C THR A 39 6.84 -4.84 4.67
N GLY A 40 6.44 -5.59 3.64
CA GLY A 40 5.05 -5.75 3.23
C GLY A 40 4.55 -4.62 2.31
N PHE A 41 3.50 -4.88 1.54
CA PHE A 41 2.98 -3.94 0.53
C PHE A 41 2.43 -2.64 1.15
N ARG A 42 1.85 -2.72 2.36
CA ARG A 42 1.27 -1.57 3.07
C ARG A 42 2.31 -0.49 3.42
N SER A 43 3.56 -0.88 3.63
CA SER A 43 4.68 0.00 4.00
C SER A 43 5.18 0.90 2.85
N LEU A 44 4.78 0.60 1.61
CA LEU A 44 5.17 1.37 0.43
C LEU A 44 4.42 2.70 0.36
N LYS A 45 5.12 3.74 -0.12
CA LYS A 45 4.52 5.03 -0.48
C LYS A 45 3.64 4.91 -1.73
N PHE A 46 2.83 5.92 -2.02
CA PHE A 46 1.86 5.88 -3.14
C PHE A 46 2.55 5.72 -4.50
N ASP A 47 3.61 6.48 -4.75
CA ASP A 47 4.50 6.38 -5.90
C ASP A 47 5.16 4.99 -6.00
N GLU A 48 5.67 4.48 -4.87
CA GLU A 48 6.29 3.16 -4.81
C GLU A 48 5.29 2.02 -5.12
N LYS A 49 4.03 2.17 -4.68
CA LYS A 49 2.96 1.20 -5.01
C LYS A 49 2.68 1.16 -6.50
N ILE A 50 2.66 2.31 -7.16
CA ILE A 50 2.47 2.37 -8.62
C ILE A 50 3.64 1.68 -9.31
N GLN A 51 4.88 2.00 -8.93
CA GLN A 51 6.07 1.37 -9.50
C GLN A 51 6.11 -0.14 -9.24
N TYR A 52 5.70 -0.60 -8.06
CA TYR A 52 5.59 -2.03 -7.75
C TYR A 52 4.69 -2.79 -8.73
N TYR A 53 3.52 -2.24 -9.07
CA TYR A 53 2.62 -2.87 -10.05
C TYR A 53 3.19 -2.84 -11.47
N LEU A 54 3.86 -1.76 -11.86
CA LEU A 54 4.51 -1.65 -13.16
C LEU A 54 5.66 -2.65 -13.29
N ASP A 55 6.47 -2.81 -12.25
CA ASP A 55 7.58 -3.77 -12.19
C ASP A 55 7.08 -5.21 -12.25
N LEU A 56 6.01 -5.54 -11.52
CA LEU A 56 5.37 -6.86 -11.60
C LEU A 56 4.74 -7.13 -12.98
N LYS A 57 4.23 -6.10 -13.67
CA LYS A 57 3.67 -6.26 -15.02
C LYS A 57 4.77 -6.49 -16.07
N LYS A 58 5.96 -5.93 -15.85
CA LYS A 58 7.15 -6.13 -16.69
C LYS A 58 7.84 -7.47 -16.45
N CYS A 59 7.50 -8.19 -15.39
CA CYS A 59 7.96 -9.56 -15.17
C CYS A 59 7.36 -10.54 -16.18
N GLU A 60 8.21 -11.19 -16.97
CA GLU A 60 7.76 -12.24 -17.90
C GLU A 60 7.34 -13.52 -17.18
N ASN A 61 8.01 -13.85 -16.06
CA ASN A 61 7.75 -15.09 -15.33
C ASN A 61 6.57 -14.97 -14.36
N LYS A 62 5.41 -15.46 -14.79
CA LYS A 62 4.16 -15.45 -14.00
C LYS A 62 4.26 -16.26 -12.69
N ASN A 63 5.07 -17.32 -12.64
CA ASN A 63 5.23 -18.12 -11.42
C ASN A 63 6.02 -17.34 -10.36
N LEU A 64 7.08 -16.62 -10.78
CA LEU A 64 7.81 -15.72 -9.89
C LEU A 64 6.91 -14.59 -9.38
N VAL A 65 6.08 -13.98 -10.23
CA VAL A 65 5.12 -12.94 -9.80
C VAL A 65 4.15 -13.46 -8.74
N LYS A 66 3.60 -14.67 -8.92
CA LYS A 66 2.72 -15.30 -7.92
C LYS A 66 3.45 -15.55 -6.61
N MET A 67 4.69 -16.05 -6.66
CA MET A 67 5.51 -16.26 -5.46
C MET A 67 5.79 -14.94 -4.73
N ILE A 68 6.18 -13.89 -5.45
CA ILE A 68 6.40 -12.55 -4.88
C ILE A 68 5.14 -12.06 -4.18
N LYS A 69 4.00 -12.10 -4.86
CA LYS A 69 2.74 -11.62 -4.29
C LYS A 69 2.34 -12.43 -3.05
N LYS A 70 2.58 -13.74 -3.07
CA LYS A 70 2.32 -14.62 -1.92
C LYS A 70 3.21 -14.26 -0.73
N GLU A 71 4.51 -14.13 -0.95
CA GLU A 71 5.52 -13.78 0.07
C GLU A 71 5.21 -12.42 0.72
N VAL A 72 4.94 -11.40 -0.10
CA VAL A 72 4.57 -10.06 0.36
C VAL A 72 3.28 -10.10 1.20
N ASN A 73 2.28 -10.86 0.76
CA ASN A 73 1.02 -10.99 1.49
C ASN A 73 1.18 -11.75 2.80
N THR A 74 1.98 -12.81 2.84
CA THR A 74 2.25 -13.55 4.09
C THR A 74 3.01 -12.71 5.10
N ASN A 75 3.99 -11.93 4.65
CA ASN A 75 4.76 -11.04 5.53
C ASN A 75 3.90 -9.89 6.05
N GLN A 76 3.05 -9.32 5.19
CA GLN A 76 2.09 -8.32 5.63
C GLN A 76 1.09 -8.90 6.62
N LEU A 77 0.56 -10.10 6.38
CA LEU A 77 -0.38 -10.76 7.30
C LEU A 77 0.26 -11.01 8.68
N LYS A 78 1.53 -11.43 8.71
CA LYS A 78 2.28 -11.61 9.95
C LYS A 78 2.47 -10.29 10.70
N SER A 79 2.86 -9.22 9.99
CA SER A 79 2.99 -7.89 10.57
C SER A 79 1.66 -7.35 11.08
N ASP A 80 0.58 -7.51 10.31
CA ASP A 80 -0.77 -7.11 10.69
C ASP A 80 -1.27 -7.91 11.91
N ALA A 81 -0.93 -9.21 12.01
CA ALA A 81 -1.24 -10.03 13.18
C ALA A 81 -0.46 -9.62 14.44
N ASP A 82 0.80 -9.20 14.30
CA ASP A 82 1.58 -8.68 15.42
C ASP A 82 1.08 -7.31 15.87
N ASN A 83 0.70 -6.44 14.92
CA ASN A 83 0.09 -5.14 15.22
C ASN A 83 -1.34 -5.29 15.77
N SER A 84 -2.09 -6.31 15.38
CA SER A 84 -3.47 -6.50 15.82
C SER A 84 -3.57 -6.94 17.29
N LYS A 85 -2.50 -7.47 17.88
CA LYS A 85 -2.41 -7.76 19.33
C LYS A 85 -2.72 -6.52 20.20
N LEU A 86 -2.52 -5.31 19.69
CA LEU A 86 -2.91 -4.06 20.36
C LEU A 86 -4.44 -3.89 20.51
N PHE A 87 -5.24 -4.57 19.69
CA PHE A 87 -6.71 -4.47 19.72
C PHE A 87 -7.38 -5.53 20.61
N PHE A 88 -6.65 -6.52 21.15
CA PHE A 88 -7.24 -7.64 21.90
C PHE A 88 -7.65 -7.33 23.35
N GLY A 89 -7.48 -6.10 23.84
CA GLY A 89 -7.65 -5.80 25.28
C GLY A 89 -8.82 -4.90 25.68
N LYS A 90 -9.18 -3.88 24.89
CA LYS A 90 -10.06 -2.80 25.37
C LYS A 90 -11.33 -2.53 24.55
N THR A 91 -11.31 -2.80 23.25
CA THR A 91 -12.48 -2.54 22.37
C THR A 91 -13.61 -3.54 22.60
N SER A 92 -13.28 -4.79 22.95
CA SER A 92 -14.27 -5.83 23.29
C SER A 92 -15.10 -5.46 24.51
N SER A 93 -14.47 -5.14 25.65
CA SER A 93 -15.21 -4.79 26.89
C SER A 93 -16.07 -3.54 26.74
N CYS A 94 -15.59 -2.49 26.06
CA CYS A 94 -16.39 -1.29 25.85
C CYS A 94 -17.62 -1.54 24.95
N ALA A 95 -17.50 -2.38 23.91
CA ALA A 95 -18.63 -2.72 23.06
C ALA A 95 -19.74 -3.45 23.83
N TYR A 96 -19.39 -4.41 24.71
CA TYR A 96 -20.36 -5.09 25.56
C TYR A 96 -21.02 -4.14 26.57
N CYS A 97 -20.27 -3.22 27.18
CA CYS A 97 -20.83 -2.23 28.09
C CYS A 97 -21.82 -1.27 27.39
N VAL A 98 -21.50 -0.83 26.16
CA VAL A 98 -22.39 0.05 25.38
C VAL A 98 -23.68 -0.69 25.00
N ILE A 99 -23.57 -1.95 24.57
CA ILE A 99 -24.76 -2.77 24.23
C ILE A 99 -25.63 -3.00 25.46
N ALA A 100 -25.05 -3.34 26.62
CA ALA A 100 -25.80 -3.55 27.85
C ALA A 100 -26.56 -2.28 28.29
N LEU A 101 -25.93 -1.11 28.14
CA LEU A 101 -26.54 0.18 28.49
C LEU A 101 -27.68 0.55 27.54
N LEU A 102 -27.53 0.28 26.23
CA LEU A 102 -28.61 0.46 25.25
C LEU A 102 -29.80 -0.47 25.51
N VAL A 103 -29.54 -1.73 25.85
CA VAL A 103 -30.61 -2.68 26.21
C VAL A 103 -31.31 -2.22 27.48
N TYR A 104 -30.57 -1.79 28.50
CA TYR A 104 -31.18 -1.26 29.72
C TYR A 104 -32.09 -0.07 29.43
N LEU A 105 -31.63 0.93 28.65
CA LEU A 105 -32.44 2.10 28.29
C LEU A 105 -33.64 1.78 27.38
N ALA A 106 -33.61 0.69 26.62
CA ALA A 106 -34.71 0.30 25.74
C ALA A 106 -35.84 -0.44 26.46
N PHE A 107 -35.54 -1.05 27.62
CA PHE A 107 -36.48 -1.88 28.39
C PHE A 107 -36.73 -1.37 29.82
N ALA A 108 -36.09 -0.28 30.23
CA ALA A 108 -36.41 0.51 31.42
C ALA A 108 -37.39 1.64 31.06
#